data_AF-A0A1C3JC69-F1
#
_entry.id   AF-A0A1C3JC69-F1
#
_cell.length_a   1.000
_cell.length_b   1.000
_cell.length_c   1.000
_cell.angle_alpha   90.00
_cell.angle_beta   90.00
_cell.angle_gamma   90.00
#
_symmetry.space_group_name_H-M   'P 1'
#
loop_
_entity.id
_entity.type
_entity.pdbx_description
1 polymer ?
#
loop_
_entity_poly.entity_id
_entity_poly.type
_entity_poly.pdbx_seq_one_letter_code
_entity_poly.pdbx_strand_id
1 'polypeptide(L)' 'MSQQLLYLKNLKPDHTNKSEVAVIKEAESIFSSLDKALRWMTKPKKQFSGMTPLDMIQRGQRDQVSQLLTKINQGSW' A
#
# COMPACT_ATOMS: atom_id res chain seq x y z
N MET A 1 -14.69 13.61 -10.34
CA MET A 1 -14.40 13.06 -9.00
C MET A 1 -13.25 12.08 -9.11
N SER A 2 -12.12 12.33 -8.44
CA SER A 2 -10.94 11.46 -8.52
C SER A 2 -11.17 10.16 -7.73
N GLN A 3 -10.88 9.00 -8.32
CA GLN A 3 -10.95 7.66 -7.69
C GLN A 3 -10.24 7.60 -6.32
N GLN A 4 -9.23 8.45 -6.11
CA GLN A 4 -8.49 8.62 -4.87
C GLN A 4 -9.38 9.08 -3.68
N LEU A 5 -10.35 9.97 -3.92
CA LEU A 5 -11.30 10.44 -2.90
C LEU A 5 -12.36 9.39 -2.57
N LEU A 6 -12.73 8.55 -3.53
CA LEU A 6 -13.67 7.44 -3.33
C LEU A 6 -13.04 6.32 -2.51
N TYR A 7 -11.76 6.01 -2.74
CA TYR A 7 -10.99 5.07 -1.93
C TYR A 7 -10.93 5.53 -0.47
N LEU A 8 -10.57 6.81 -0.23
CA LEU A 8 -10.53 7.38 1.11
C LEU A 8 -11.92 7.45 1.78
N LYS A 9 -13.00 7.73 1.03
CA LYS A 9 -14.38 7.72 1.56
C LYS A 9 -14.93 6.31 1.81
N ASN A 10 -14.47 5.31 1.07
CA ASN A 10 -14.88 3.91 1.20
C ASN A 10 -14.02 3.11 2.20
N LEU A 11 -13.00 3.72 2.80
CA LEU A 11 -12.38 3.25 4.04
C LEU A 11 -13.43 3.31 5.15
N LYS A 12 -14.33 2.32 5.19
CA LYS A 12 -15.29 2.14 6.27
C LYS A 12 -14.52 1.98 7.59
N PRO A 13 -14.95 2.64 8.67
CA PRO A 13 -14.27 2.56 9.96
C PRO A 13 -14.26 1.14 10.57
N ASP A 14 -15.04 0.19 10.04
CA ASP A 14 -15.27 -1.13 10.64
C ASP A 14 -14.35 -2.27 10.14
N HIS A 15 -13.54 -2.04 9.10
CA HIS A 15 -12.59 -3.05 8.59
C HIS A 15 -11.24 -2.44 8.25
N THR A 16 -10.80 -1.48 9.05
CA THR A 16 -9.39 -1.08 9.03
C THR A 16 -8.57 -2.25 9.57
N ASN A 17 -8.20 -3.20 8.69
CA ASN A 17 -7.31 -4.28 9.06
C ASN A 17 -6.01 -3.60 9.50
N LYS A 18 -5.64 -3.73 10.80
CA LYS A 18 -4.51 -3.00 11.39
C LYS A 18 -3.22 -3.14 10.54
N SER A 19 -3.12 -4.22 9.77
CA SER A 19 -2.10 -4.49 8.77
C SER A 19 -2.05 -3.46 7.63
N GLU A 20 -3.18 -3.06 7.04
CA GLU A 20 -3.22 -2.11 5.91
C GLU A 20 -2.72 -0.72 6.32
N VAL A 21 -3.20 -0.21 7.47
CA VAL A 21 -2.77 1.10 7.98
C VAL A 21 -1.30 1.09 8.37
N ALA A 22 -0.80 0.00 8.96
CA ALA A 22 0.61 -0.11 9.31
C ALA A 22 1.51 -0.03 8.07
N VAL A 23 1.13 -0.69 6.97
CA VAL A 23 1.90 -0.65 5.72
C VAL A 23 1.76 0.69 4.99
N ILE A 24 0.60 1.34 5.07
CA ILE A 24 0.44 2.70 4.52
C ILE A 24 1.37 3.68 5.24
N LYS A 25 1.50 3.59 6.57
CA LYS A 25 2.44 4.43 7.34
C LYS A 25 3.91 4.12 6.99
N GLU A 26 4.24 2.85 6.79
CA GLU A 26 5.57 2.44 6.32
C GLU A 26 5.88 3.06 4.94
N ALA A 27 4.95 2.93 4.00
CA ALA A 27 5.06 3.54 2.68
C ALA A 27 5.13 5.06 2.75
N GLU A 28 4.34 5.71 3.60
CA GLU A 28 4.35 7.16 3.80
C GLU A 28 5.71 7.64 4.29
N SER A 29 6.34 6.93 5.23
CA SER A 29 7.70 7.22 5.70
C SER A 29 8.71 7.20 4.55
N ILE A 30 8.64 6.16 3.70
CA ILE A 30 9.56 5.96 2.57
C ILE A 30 9.34 6.99 1.45
N PHE A 31 8.09 7.29 1.11
CA PHE A 31 7.77 8.23 0.03
C PHE A 31 7.67 9.69 0.49
N SER A 32 7.78 9.93 1.80
CA SER A 32 7.60 11.22 2.48
C SER A 32 6.33 11.96 2.04
N SER A 33 5.28 11.21 1.70
CA SER A 33 4.02 11.74 1.17
C SER A 33 2.93 10.68 1.22
N LEU A 34 1.87 10.98 1.97
CA LEU A 34 0.69 10.13 2.05
C LEU A 34 0.06 9.87 0.68
N ASP A 35 -0.06 10.91 -0.16
CA ASP A 35 -0.61 10.77 -1.52
C ASP A 35 0.21 9.81 -2.39
N LYS A 36 1.55 9.89 -2.32
CA LYS A 36 2.43 8.98 -3.05
C LYS A 36 2.33 7.56 -2.50
N ALA A 37 2.28 7.40 -1.18
CA ALA A 37 2.09 6.10 -0.54
C ALA A 37 0.77 5.44 -0.96
N LEU A 38 -0.35 6.17 -0.88
CA LEU A 38 -1.65 5.65 -1.31
C LEU A 38 -1.67 5.29 -2.79
N ARG A 39 -1.09 6.12 -3.66
CA ARG A 39 -0.95 5.81 -5.09
C ARG A 39 -0.07 4.59 -5.33
N TRP A 40 0.98 4.40 -4.54
CA TRP A 40 1.81 3.20 -4.63
C TRP A 40 1.01 1.96 -4.19
N MET A 41 0.28 2.04 -3.08
CA MET A 41 -0.52 0.95 -2.52
C MET A 41 -1.66 0.48 -3.43
N THR A 42 -2.19 1.37 -4.26
CA THR A 42 -3.34 1.11 -5.16
C THR A 42 -2.96 0.78 -6.60
N LYS A 43 -1.67 0.85 -6.95
CA LYS A 43 -1.20 0.52 -8.30
C LYS A 43 -0.71 -0.92 -8.40
N PRO A 44 -1.00 -1.62 -9.52
CA PRO A 44 -0.39 -2.91 -9.86
C PRO A 44 1.13 -2.89 -9.74
N LYS A 45 1.72 -4.00 -9.27
CA LYS A 45 3.17 -4.20 -9.23
C LYS A 45 3.56 -5.46 -9.98
N LYS A 46 4.62 -5.39 -10.77
CA LYS A 46 5.17 -6.56 -11.48
C LYS A 46 5.64 -7.64 -10.50
N GLN A 47 6.19 -7.22 -9.36
CA GLN A 47 6.63 -8.07 -8.26
C GLN A 47 5.48 -8.88 -7.63
N PHE A 48 4.23 -8.44 -7.82
CA PHE A 48 3.02 -9.11 -7.36
C PHE A 48 2.17 -9.65 -8.51
N SER A 49 2.79 -9.93 -9.66
CA SER A 49 2.09 -10.45 -10.85
C SER A 49 0.90 -9.60 -11.30
N GLY A 50 0.99 -8.28 -11.14
CA GLY A 50 -0.07 -7.34 -11.50
C GLY A 50 -1.08 -7.05 -10.38
N MET A 51 -1.00 -7.70 -9.22
CA MET A 51 -1.80 -7.32 -8.04
C MET A 51 -1.33 -6.02 -7.43
N THR A 52 -2.22 -5.34 -6.70
CA THR A 52 -1.86 -4.16 -5.91
C THR A 52 -1.31 -4.59 -4.54
N PRO A 53 -0.44 -3.77 -3.91
CA PRO A 53 -0.04 -3.99 -2.52
C PRO A 53 -1.20 -4.21 -1.54
N LEU A 54 -2.34 -3.53 -1.75
CA LEU A 54 -3.54 -3.73 -0.94
C LEU A 54 -4.14 -5.12 -1.11
N ASP A 55 -4.27 -5.60 -2.35
CA ASP A 55 -4.76 -6.97 -2.62
C ASP A 55 -3.87 -8.02 -1.94
N MET A 56 -2.55 -7.79 -1.92
CA MET A 56 -1.60 -8.66 -1.24
C MET A 56 -1.84 -8.72 0.27
N ILE A 57 -2.04 -7.56 0.91
CA ILE A 57 -2.33 -7.50 2.35
C ILE A 57 -3.65 -8.18 2.68
N GLN A 58 -4.68 -8.00 1.87
CA GLN A 58 -5.98 -8.65 2.05
C GLN A 58 -5.91 -10.17 1.91
N ARG A 59 -4.96 -10.67 1.11
CA ARG A 59 -4.63 -12.10 0.99
C ARG A 59 -3.67 -12.60 2.07
N GLY A 60 -3.39 -11.80 3.10
CA GLY A 60 -2.48 -12.17 4.20
C GLY A 60 -0.99 -12.10 3.84
N GLN A 61 -0.63 -11.60 2.65
CA GLN A 61 0.76 -11.52 2.18
C GLN A 61 1.43 -10.18 2.52
N ARG A 62 1.18 -9.67 3.74
CA ARG A 62 1.73 -8.39 4.22
C ARG A 62 3.26 -8.34 4.14
N ASP A 63 3.93 -9.42 4.54
CA ASP A 63 5.40 -9.44 4.63
C ASP A 63 6.07 -9.23 3.27
N GLN A 64 5.45 -9.71 2.20
CA GLN A 64 5.95 -9.47 0.84
C GLN A 64 5.86 -8.00 0.44
N VAL A 65 4.83 -7.29 0.92
CA VAL A 65 4.69 -5.84 0.69
C VAL A 65 5.74 -5.06 1.47
N SER A 66 5.95 -5.37 2.75
CA SER A 66 7.00 -4.72 3.56
C SER A 66 8.41 -5.04 3.05
N GLN A 67 8.68 -6.25 2.55
CA GLN A 67 9.95 -6.58 1.90
C GLN A 67 10.18 -5.73 0.65
N LEU A 68 9.15 -5.52 -0.17
CA LEU A 68 9.28 -4.67 -1.35
C LEU A 68 9.51 -3.19 -0.97
N LEU A 69 8.82 -2.69 0.06
CA LEU A 69 9.05 -1.35 0.61
C LEU A 69 10.48 -1.19 1.13
N THR A 70 11.02 -2.21 1.81
CA THR A 70 12.41 -2.23 2.28
C THR A 70 13.40 -2.11 1.11
N LYS A 71 13.19 -2.88 0.02
CA LYS A 71 14.04 -2.78 -1.19
C LYS A 71 13.97 -1.40 -1.83
N ILE A 72 12.78 -0.80 -1.91
CA ILE A 72 12.59 0.56 -2.43
C ILE A 72 13.38 1.56 -1.58
N ASN A 73 13.30 1.47 -0.25
CA ASN A 73 14.04 2.34 0.66
C ASN A 73 15.56 2.19 0.54
N GLN A 74 16.03 0.99 0.20
CA GLN A 74 17.44 0.70 -0.04
C GLN A 74 17.91 1.06 -1.46
N GLY A 75 17.01 1.46 -2.36
CA GLY A 75 17.33 1.73 -3.76
C GLY A 75 17.60 0.48 -4.62
N SER A 76 17.19 -0.71 -4.16
CA SER A 76 17.47 -2.02 -4.77
C SER A 76 16.25 -2.65 -5.48
N TRP A 77 15.46 -1.83 -6.19
CA TRP A 77 14.12 -2.17 -6.70
C TRP A 77 14.07 -2.58 -8.17
#